data_AF-A0A6L8Q4Q8-F1
#
_entry.id   AF-A0A6L8Q4Q8-F1
#
_cell.length_a   1.000
_cell.length_b   1.000
_cell.length_c   1.000
_cell.angle_alpha   90.00
_cell.angle_beta   90.00
_cell.angle_gamma   90.00
#
_symmetry.space_group_name_H-M   'P 1'
#
loop_
_entity.id
_entity.type
_entity.pdbx_description
1 polymer ?
#
loop_
_entity_poly.entity_id
_entity_poly.type
_entity_poly.pdbx_seq_one_letter_code
_entity_poly.pdbx_strand_id
1 'polypeptide(L)'
;MTGPRKAPRSVKIATWAVRLCFAFVFVVNVQCALGFAFAPEVYMGAYELSGVPGRVGIQGIGIAFLMWNCTYPLVIWRPERHRALAGVVLIQQIVGLAGESAIRATLPTGHDLLASSIDLFITFDAVGLLLMGASWGILLLLEKHARQSDGQNGGKISSC
;
A
#
# COMPACT_ATOMS: atom_id res chain seq x y z
N MET A 1 -32.56 -25.49 -0.42
CA MET A 1 -31.91 -24.18 -0.67
C MET A 1 -31.11 -23.80 0.56
N THR A 2 -29.80 -24.01 0.55
CA THR A 2 -28.93 -23.57 1.65
C THR A 2 -28.77 -22.06 1.55
N GLY A 3 -29.23 -21.32 2.57
CA GLY A 3 -29.06 -19.87 2.64
C GLY A 3 -27.58 -19.46 2.57
N PRO A 4 -27.27 -18.17 2.29
CA PRO A 4 -25.90 -17.72 2.13
C PRO A 4 -25.07 -18.03 3.38
N ARG A 5 -24.08 -18.92 3.23
CA ARG A 5 -23.14 -19.29 4.31
C ARG A 5 -22.40 -18.03 4.77
N LYS A 6 -22.54 -17.69 6.06
CA LYS A 6 -21.83 -16.55 6.66
C LYS A 6 -20.33 -16.86 6.69
N ALA A 7 -19.51 -15.93 6.21
CA ALA A 7 -18.05 -16.07 6.26
C ALA A 7 -17.56 -16.30 7.71
N PRO A 8 -16.52 -17.15 7.92
CA PRO A 8 -15.92 -17.38 9.23
C PRO A 8 -15.49 -16.08 9.91
N ARG A 9 -15.57 -16.04 11.25
CA ARG A 9 -15.18 -14.86 12.03
C ARG A 9 -13.73 -14.44 11.77
N SER A 10 -12.80 -15.40 11.62
CA SER A 10 -11.39 -15.16 11.32
C SER A 10 -11.19 -14.43 9.98
N VAL A 11 -11.91 -14.84 8.94
CA VAL A 11 -11.87 -14.18 7.61
C VAL A 11 -12.37 -12.75 7.73
N LYS A 12 -13.46 -12.50 8.46
CA LYS A 12 -13.99 -11.14 8.67
C LYS A 12 -12.98 -10.23 9.39
N ILE A 13 -12.33 -10.75 10.43
CA ILE A 13 -11.29 -10.00 11.17
C ILE A 13 -10.11 -9.68 10.24
N ALA A 14 -9.64 -10.65 9.47
CA ALA A 14 -8.56 -10.45 8.51
C ALA A 14 -8.94 -9.45 7.40
N THR A 15 -10.19 -9.46 6.91
CA THR A 15 -10.69 -8.45 5.98
C THR A 15 -10.58 -7.05 6.60
N TRP A 16 -11.01 -6.86 7.85
CA TRP A 16 -10.86 -5.57 8.53
C TRP A 16 -9.40 -5.17 8.73
N ALA A 17 -8.52 -6.10 9.08
CA ALA A 17 -7.09 -5.85 9.20
C ALA A 17 -6.51 -5.33 7.87
N VAL A 18 -6.84 -5.97 6.74
CA VAL A 18 -6.46 -5.51 5.40
C VAL A 18 -6.95 -4.08 5.15
N ARG A 19 -8.22 -3.78 5.45
CA ARG A 19 -8.76 -2.43 5.26
C ARG A 19 -7.99 -1.39 6.06
N LEU A 20 -7.70 -1.68 7.33
CA LEU A 20 -6.97 -0.75 8.21
C LEU A 20 -5.52 -0.56 7.76
N CYS A 21 -4.81 -1.63 7.39
CA CYS A 21 -3.43 -1.54 6.90
C CYS A 21 -3.35 -0.73 5.60
N PHE A 22 -4.21 -1.02 4.62
CA PHE A 22 -4.23 -0.26 3.36
C PHE A 22 -4.70 1.18 3.56
N ALA A 23 -5.67 1.43 4.44
CA ALA A 23 -6.14 2.78 4.74
C ALA A 23 -5.08 3.62 5.45
N PHE A 24 -4.32 3.03 6.37
CA PHE A 24 -3.21 3.71 7.04
C PHE A 24 -2.17 4.19 6.03
N VAL A 25 -1.68 3.28 5.17
CA VAL A 25 -0.70 3.63 4.12
C VAL A 25 -1.26 4.67 3.17
N PHE A 26 -2.52 4.51 2.73
CA PHE A 26 -3.20 5.48 1.88
C PHE A 26 -3.24 6.88 2.49
N VAL A 27 -3.63 7.00 3.76
CA VAL A 27 -3.73 8.31 4.42
C VAL A 27 -2.36 8.98 4.54
N VAL A 28 -1.33 8.24 4.93
CA VAL A 28 0.03 8.78 5.04
C VAL A 28 0.55 9.24 3.66
N ASN A 29 0.35 8.43 2.63
CA ASN A 29 0.77 8.76 1.26
C ASN A 29 0.01 9.97 0.70
N VAL A 30 -1.31 10.03 0.89
CA VAL A 30 -2.11 11.17 0.45
C VAL A 30 -1.73 12.43 1.21
N GLN A 31 -1.48 12.36 2.51
CA GLN A 31 -1.00 13.51 3.28
C GLN A 31 0.32 14.04 2.71
N CYS A 32 1.28 13.16 2.41
CA CYS A 32 2.54 13.53 1.76
C CYS A 32 2.30 14.18 0.38
N ALA A 33 1.47 13.56 -0.44
CA ALA A 33 1.13 14.03 -1.78
C ALA A 33 0.48 15.43 -1.77
N LEU A 34 -0.45 15.67 -0.85
CA LEU A 34 -1.09 16.97 -0.65
C LEU A 34 -0.09 18.02 -0.15
N GLY A 35 0.82 17.63 0.75
CA GLY A 35 1.93 18.49 1.18
C GLY A 35 2.77 18.96 0.00
N PHE A 36 3.21 18.04 -0.86
CA PHE A 36 3.96 18.36 -2.06
C PHE A 36 3.19 19.22 -3.06
N ALA A 37 1.90 18.95 -3.27
CA ALA A 37 1.07 19.68 -4.23
C ALA A 37 0.74 21.11 -3.79
N PHE A 38 0.42 21.31 -2.51
CA PHE A 38 -0.14 22.56 -1.99
C PHE A 38 0.82 23.39 -1.14
N ALA A 39 1.87 22.79 -0.57
CA ALA A 39 2.89 23.46 0.21
C ALA A 39 4.33 23.08 -0.24
N PRO A 40 4.64 23.15 -1.56
CA PRO A 40 5.91 22.67 -2.11
C PRO A 40 7.14 23.33 -1.48
N GLU A 41 7.04 24.61 -1.10
CA GLU A 41 8.15 25.40 -0.53
C GLU A 41 8.75 24.79 0.74
N VAL A 42 7.92 24.08 1.51
CA VAL A 42 8.35 23.41 2.74
C VAL A 42 9.28 22.24 2.43
N TYR A 43 9.16 21.65 1.24
CA TYR A 43 9.85 20.42 0.86
C TYR A 43 10.98 20.66 -0.13
N MET A 44 11.03 21.78 -0.85
CA MET A 44 12.05 21.99 -1.89
C MET A 44 13.48 21.89 -1.34
N GLY A 45 13.72 22.42 -0.13
CA GLY A 45 15.04 22.34 0.51
C GLY A 45 15.51 20.91 0.80
N ALA A 46 14.57 20.00 1.11
CA ALA A 46 14.85 18.57 1.29
C ALA A 46 15.28 17.88 -0.01
N TYR A 47 14.93 18.47 -1.17
CA TYR A 47 15.35 18.00 -2.49
C TYR A 47 16.47 18.85 -3.10
N GLU A 48 17.06 19.78 -2.35
CA GLU A 48 18.03 20.77 -2.83
C GLU A 48 17.54 21.58 -4.05
N LEU A 49 16.21 21.71 -4.19
CA LEU A 49 15.57 22.45 -5.25
C LEU A 49 15.30 23.90 -4.83
N SER A 50 15.34 24.82 -5.79
CA SER A 50 15.09 26.24 -5.55
C SER A 50 14.35 26.91 -6.70
N GLY A 51 13.78 28.08 -6.40
CA GLY A 51 13.09 28.92 -7.37
C GLY A 51 11.84 28.26 -7.98
N VAL A 52 11.37 28.85 -9.09
CA VAL A 52 10.16 28.40 -9.80
C VAL A 52 10.26 26.96 -10.31
N PRO A 53 11.38 26.50 -10.90
CA PRO A 53 11.49 25.11 -11.35
C PRO A 53 11.37 24.10 -10.20
N GLY A 54 11.98 24.38 -9.05
CA GLY A 54 11.86 23.54 -7.86
C GLY A 54 10.42 23.41 -7.38
N ARG A 55 9.73 24.56 -7.29
CA ARG A 55 8.34 24.62 -6.85
C ARG A 55 7.44 23.77 -7.74
N VAL A 56 7.51 24.00 -9.05
CA VAL A 56 6.69 23.26 -10.02
C VAL A 56 7.06 21.77 -10.04
N GLY A 57 8.34 21.43 -9.87
CA GLY A 57 8.81 20.04 -9.77
C GLY A 57 8.20 19.29 -8.58
N ILE A 58 8.28 19.86 -7.38
CA ILE A 58 7.68 19.27 -6.16
C ILE A 58 6.16 19.16 -6.30
N GLN A 59 5.49 20.16 -6.86
CA GLN A 59 4.05 20.07 -7.11
C GLN A 59 3.71 18.92 -8.05
N GLY A 60 4.48 18.75 -9.13
CA GLY A 60 4.34 17.64 -10.07
C GLY A 60 4.50 16.28 -9.40
N ILE A 61 5.48 16.13 -8.51
CA ILE A 61 5.67 14.91 -7.70
C ILE A 61 4.45 14.66 -6.80
N GLY A 62 3.91 15.70 -6.16
CA GLY A 62 2.68 15.59 -5.36
C GLY A 62 1.49 15.06 -6.17
N ILE A 63 1.28 15.58 -7.38
CA ILE A 63 0.22 15.09 -8.28
C ILE A 63 0.48 13.64 -8.72
N ALA A 64 1.72 13.29 -9.05
CA ALA A 64 2.09 11.92 -9.40
C ALA A 64 1.80 10.94 -8.25
N PHE A 65 2.10 11.33 -7.01
CA PHE A 65 1.75 10.57 -5.81
C PHE A 65 0.23 10.41 -5.64
N LEU A 66 -0.56 11.47 -5.86
CA LEU A 66 -2.02 11.37 -5.81
C LEU A 66 -2.55 10.37 -6.85
N MET A 67 -2.05 10.44 -8.08
CA MET A 67 -2.42 9.52 -9.16
C MET A 67 -2.12 8.06 -8.78
N TRP A 68 -0.97 7.82 -8.17
CA TRP A 68 -0.55 6.50 -7.73
C TRP A 68 -1.46 5.91 -6.65
N ASN A 69 -2.05 6.75 -5.81
CA ASN A 69 -2.94 6.35 -4.72
C ASN A 69 -4.40 6.08 -5.16
N CYS A 70 -4.78 6.35 -6.41
CA CYS A 70 -6.13 6.10 -6.93
C CYS A 70 -6.56 4.61 -6.90
N THR A 71 -5.61 3.69 -6.78
CA THR A 71 -5.86 2.24 -6.69
C THR A 71 -6.33 1.80 -5.29
N TYR A 72 -5.96 2.54 -4.24
CA TYR A 72 -6.22 2.18 -2.84
C TYR A 72 -7.71 2.17 -2.44
N PRO A 73 -8.55 3.18 -2.80
CA PRO A 73 -9.91 3.28 -2.28
C PRO A 73 -10.78 2.04 -2.54
N LEU A 74 -10.65 1.43 -3.72
CA LEU A 74 -11.40 0.22 -4.07
C LEU A 74 -10.92 -1.01 -3.29
N VAL A 75 -9.61 -1.12 -3.04
CA VAL A 75 -9.04 -2.18 -2.21
C VAL A 75 -9.49 -2.03 -0.76
N ILE A 76 -9.48 -0.81 -0.21
CA ILE A 76 -9.96 -0.52 1.15
C ILE A 76 -11.45 -0.82 1.28
N TRP A 77 -12.26 -0.48 0.27
CA TRP A 77 -13.70 -0.70 0.35
C TRP A 77 -14.05 -2.20 0.27
N ARG A 78 -13.58 -2.91 -0.76
CA ARG A 78 -13.93 -4.33 -0.99
C ARG A 78 -12.71 -5.15 -1.42
N PRO A 79 -11.77 -5.44 -0.49
CA PRO A 79 -10.54 -6.15 -0.82
C PRO A 79 -10.81 -7.55 -1.41
N GLU A 80 -11.90 -8.20 -1.00
CA GLU A 80 -12.31 -9.51 -1.49
C GLU A 80 -12.65 -9.53 -2.99
N ARG A 81 -13.18 -8.41 -3.51
CA ARG A 81 -13.59 -8.23 -4.92
C ARG A 81 -12.45 -7.70 -5.78
N HIS A 82 -11.55 -6.90 -5.21
CA HIS A 82 -10.51 -6.18 -5.93
C HIS A 82 -9.10 -6.77 -5.71
N ARG A 83 -8.99 -8.10 -5.75
CA ARG A 83 -7.72 -8.82 -5.46
C ARG A 83 -6.57 -8.45 -6.39
N ALA A 84 -6.86 -8.34 -7.68
CA ALA A 84 -5.87 -7.92 -8.67
C ALA A 84 -5.35 -6.51 -8.37
N LEU A 85 -6.24 -5.60 -7.95
CA LEU A 85 -5.89 -4.24 -7.59
C LEU A 85 -5.06 -4.18 -6.30
N ALA A 86 -5.35 -5.05 -5.31
CA ALA A 86 -4.49 -5.21 -4.14
C ALA A 86 -3.06 -5.66 -4.53
N GLY A 87 -2.95 -6.58 -5.50
CA GLY A 87 -1.67 -6.95 -6.11
C GLY A 87 -0.96 -5.78 -6.79
N VAL A 88 -1.69 -4.96 -7.55
CA VAL A 88 -1.15 -3.75 -8.17
C VAL A 88 -0.62 -2.78 -7.11
N VAL A 89 -1.36 -2.52 -6.02
CA VAL A 89 -0.92 -1.67 -4.91
C VAL A 89 0.39 -2.17 -4.28
N LEU A 90 0.53 -3.49 -4.09
CA LEU A 90 1.76 -4.06 -3.54
C LEU A 90 2.94 -3.93 -4.51
N ILE A 91 2.72 -4.19 -5.80
CA ILE A 91 3.75 -4.01 -6.85
C ILE A 91 4.17 -2.54 -6.92
N GLN A 92 3.20 -1.65 -6.89
CA GLN A 92 3.42 -0.21 -6.81
C GLN A 92 4.35 0.15 -5.64
N GLN A 93 4.10 -0.41 -4.44
CA GLN A 93 4.95 -0.18 -3.27
C GLN A 93 6.36 -0.78 -3.41
N ILE A 94 6.49 -1.95 -4.05
CA ILE A 94 7.78 -2.59 -4.34
C ILE A 94 8.60 -1.73 -5.30
N VAL A 95 7.97 -1.17 -6.34
CA VAL A 95 8.63 -0.28 -7.29
C VAL A 95 9.14 0.99 -6.61
N GLY A 96 8.34 1.60 -5.72
CA GLY A 96 8.77 2.72 -4.90
C GLY A 96 10.00 2.37 -4.04
N LEU A 97 9.90 1.31 -3.25
CA LEU A 97 10.98 0.85 -2.37
C LEU A 97 12.28 0.57 -3.15
N ALA A 98 12.19 -0.17 -4.25
CA ALA A 98 13.34 -0.53 -5.07
C ALA A 98 13.94 0.70 -5.77
N GLY A 99 13.09 1.59 -6.29
CA GLY A 99 13.51 2.83 -6.95
C GLY A 99 14.25 3.76 -6.00
N GLU A 100 13.67 4.04 -4.83
CA GLU A 100 14.29 4.90 -3.81
C GLU A 100 15.58 4.29 -3.26
N SER A 101 15.61 2.97 -3.03
CA SER A 101 16.83 2.27 -2.63
C SER A 101 17.94 2.38 -3.67
N ALA A 102 17.60 2.29 -4.96
CA ALA A 102 18.56 2.45 -6.05
C ALA A 102 19.08 3.90 -6.12
N ILE A 103 18.21 4.89 -6.00
CA ILE A 103 18.60 6.32 -5.93
C ILE A 103 19.56 6.52 -4.75
N ARG A 104 19.20 6.05 -3.56
CA ARG A 104 20.00 6.16 -2.33
C ARG A 104 21.38 5.54 -2.45
N ALA A 105 21.50 4.41 -3.16
CA ALA A 105 22.76 3.71 -3.38
C ALA A 105 23.69 4.44 -4.36
N THR A 106 23.12 5.23 -5.27
CA THR A 106 23.88 5.99 -6.29
C THR A 106 24.13 7.45 -5.91
N LEU A 107 23.54 7.94 -4.82
CA LEU A 107 23.66 9.32 -4.38
C LEU A 107 25.11 9.63 -3.93
N PRO A 108 25.76 10.66 -4.51
CA PRO A 108 27.09 11.09 -4.07
C PRO A 108 27.10 11.58 -2.62
N THR A 109 28.28 11.56 -2.00
CA THR A 109 28.48 12.17 -0.68
C THR A 109 28.34 13.69 -0.76
N GLY A 110 27.92 14.33 0.34
CA GLY A 110 27.68 15.78 0.40
C GLY A 110 26.21 16.20 0.26
N HIS A 111 25.30 15.24 0.10
CA HIS A 111 23.87 15.43 -0.08
C HIS A 111 23.05 14.86 1.10
N ASP A 112 23.45 15.16 2.34
CA ASP A 112 22.90 14.51 3.54
C ASP A 112 21.40 14.78 3.74
N LEU A 113 20.92 15.96 3.36
CA LEU A 113 19.49 16.31 3.43
C LEU A 113 18.65 15.53 2.40
N LEU A 114 19.16 15.37 1.18
CA LEU A 114 18.55 14.53 0.14
C LEU A 114 18.53 13.06 0.58
N ALA A 115 19.65 12.56 1.12
CA ALA A 115 19.76 11.19 1.62
C ALA A 115 18.73 10.90 2.72
N SER A 116 18.61 11.80 3.71
CA SER A 116 17.62 11.67 4.78
C SER A 116 16.18 11.68 4.26
N SER A 117 15.91 12.44 3.19
CA SER A 117 14.58 12.51 2.59
C SER A 117 14.24 11.21 1.87
N ILE A 118 15.18 10.65 1.11
CA ILE A 118 15.04 9.34 0.47
C ILE A 118 14.88 8.22 1.51
N ASP A 119 15.66 8.26 2.60
CA ASP A 119 15.61 7.24 3.66
C ASP A 119 14.23 7.21 4.36
N LEU A 120 13.55 8.36 4.46
CA LEU A 120 12.16 8.41 4.93
C LEU A 120 11.22 7.68 3.97
N PHE A 121 11.32 7.93 2.65
CA PHE A 121 10.51 7.22 1.65
C PHE A 121 10.76 5.71 1.66
N ILE A 122 12.02 5.27 1.70
CA ILE A 122 12.39 3.86 1.85
C ILE A 122 11.73 3.25 3.09
N THR A 123 11.80 3.95 4.22
CA THR A 123 11.22 3.48 5.48
C THR A 123 9.71 3.34 5.38
N PHE A 124 9.01 4.36 4.85
CA PHE A 124 7.57 4.32 4.67
C PHE A 124 7.14 3.20 3.72
N ASP A 125 7.84 3.04 2.61
CA ASP A 125 7.53 2.02 1.61
C ASP A 125 7.76 0.61 2.16
N ALA A 126 8.85 0.39 2.90
CA ALA A 126 9.14 -0.89 3.53
C ALA A 126 8.10 -1.26 4.60
N VAL A 127 7.77 -0.33 5.49
CA VAL A 127 6.75 -0.54 6.53
C VAL A 127 5.37 -0.76 5.91
N GLY A 128 5.00 0.05 4.92
CA GLY A 128 3.74 -0.07 4.20
C GLY A 128 3.62 -1.43 3.50
N LEU A 129 4.67 -1.86 2.79
CA LEU A 129 4.73 -3.15 2.12
C LEU A 129 4.59 -4.31 3.11
N LEU A 130 5.26 -4.25 4.26
CA LEU A 130 5.16 -5.26 5.31
C LEU A 130 3.71 -5.35 5.84
N LEU A 131 3.11 -4.22 6.24
CA LEU A 131 1.77 -4.18 6.82
C LEU A 131 0.71 -4.68 5.84
N MET A 132 0.72 -4.15 4.62
CA MET A 132 -0.25 -4.53 3.58
C MET A 132 -0.02 -5.96 3.11
N GLY A 133 1.23 -6.35 2.85
CA GLY A 133 1.58 -7.69 2.40
C GLY A 133 1.24 -8.77 3.43
N ALA A 134 1.56 -8.55 4.70
CA ALA A 134 1.24 -9.49 5.78
C ALA A 134 -0.26 -9.64 5.98
N SER A 135 -1.00 -8.54 6.10
CA SER A 135 -2.46 -8.58 6.28
C SER A 135 -3.16 -9.24 5.10
N TRP A 136 -2.73 -8.93 3.88
CA TRP A 136 -3.26 -9.53 2.65
C TRP A 136 -2.95 -11.04 2.55
N GLY A 137 -1.70 -11.42 2.83
CA GLY A 137 -1.28 -12.83 2.85
C GLY A 137 -2.08 -13.65 3.86
N ILE A 138 -2.27 -13.13 5.08
CA ILE A 138 -3.09 -13.77 6.12
C ILE A 138 -4.53 -13.95 5.64
N LEU A 139 -5.15 -12.93 5.04
CA LEU A 139 -6.51 -13.04 4.50
C LEU A 139 -6.60 -14.16 3.45
N LEU A 140 -5.68 -14.21 2.49
CA LEU A 140 -5.66 -15.24 1.45
C LEU A 140 -5.50 -16.66 2.03
N LEU A 141 -4.63 -16.81 3.04
CA LEU A 141 -4.43 -18.08 3.74
C LEU A 141 -5.71 -18.50 4.47
N LEU A 142 -6.33 -17.62 5.25
CA LEU A 142 -7.54 -17.94 6.02
C LEU A 142 -8.72 -18.30 5.12
N GLU A 143 -8.88 -17.60 4.00
CA GLU A 143 -9.90 -17.96 3.01
C GLU A 143 -9.65 -19.32 2.36
N LYS A 144 -8.38 -19.65 2.05
CA LYS A 144 -8.02 -20.97 1.48
C LYS A 144 -8.36 -22.09 2.46
N HIS A 145 -8.01 -21.93 3.74
CA HIS A 145 -8.35 -22.90 4.79
C HIS A 145 -9.87 -23.05 4.95
N ALA A 146 -10.62 -21.94 4.98
CA ALA A 146 -12.07 -21.97 5.07
C ALA A 146 -12.72 -22.75 3.92
N ARG A 147 -12.25 -22.55 2.67
CA ARG A 147 -12.75 -23.28 1.50
C ARG A 147 -12.44 -24.78 1.58
N GLN A 148 -11.26 -25.17 2.06
CA GLN A 148 -10.87 -26.57 2.21
C GLN A 148 -11.69 -27.28 3.30
N SER A 149 -11.91 -26.63 4.44
CA SER A 149 -12.75 -27.17 5.51
C SER A 149 -14.20 -27.39 5.05
N ASP A 150 -14.76 -26.45 4.27
CA ASP A 150 -16.10 -26.60 3.69
C ASP A 150 -16.20 -27.77 2.70
N GLY A 151 -15.17 -27.96 1.85
CA GLY A 151 -15.12 -29.07 0.88
C GLY A 151 -15.01 -30.44 1.55
N GLN A 152 -14.19 -30.56 2.60
CA GLN A 152 -14.05 -31.81 3.36
C GLN A 152 -15.34 -32.18 4.10
N ASN A 153 -16.03 -31.19 4.67
CA ASN A 153 -17.28 -31.43 5.41
C ASN A 153 -18.45 -31.80 4.48
N GLY A 154 -18.50 -31.20 3.27
CA GLY A 154 -19.47 -31.55 2.24
C GLY A 154 -19.28 -32.97 1.68
N GLY A 155 -18.03 -33.41 1.51
CA GLY A 155 -17.71 -34.78 1.08
C GLY A 155 -18.14 -35.86 2.07
N LYS A 156 -18.06 -35.58 3.38
CA LYS A 156 -18.55 -36.50 4.43
C LYS A 156 -20.07 -36.66 4.43
N ILE A 157 -20.82 -35.58 4.20
CA ILE A 157 -22.30 -35.63 4.22
C ILE A 157 -22.87 -36.38 3.01
N SER A 158 -22.20 -36.34 1.86
CA SER A 158 -22.65 -37.05 0.65
C SER A 158 -22.34 -38.56 0.65
N SER A 159 -21.58 -39.06 1.64
CA SER A 159 -21.16 -40.46 1.75
C SER A 159 -21.94 -41.25 2.81
N CYS A 160 -22.96 -40.63 3.43
CA CYS A 160 -23.93 -41.27 4.33
C CYS A 160 -25.30 -41.32 3.66
#